data_AF-A0A920RA73-F1
#
_entry.id   AF-A0A920RA73-F1
#
_cell.length_a   1.000
_cell.length_b   1.000
_cell.length_c   1.000
_cell.angle_alpha   90.00
_cell.angle_beta   90.00
_cell.angle_gamma   90.00
#
_symmetry.space_group_name_H-M   'P 1'
#
loop_
_entity.id
_entity.type
_entity.pdbx_description
1 polymer ?
#
loop_
_entity_poly.entity_id
_entity_poly.type
_entity_poly.pdbx_seq_one_letter_code
_entity_poly.pdbx_strand_id
1 'polypeptide(L)'
;MIILALVTQKSTSSKLLEANGLTNKANISFQNSLRNSEVIQGMGMGANIRRQNDRLYDEAGNEQAIASTIAGRLAAISKSFRLISQSFLLGIGAYLAVNQQISPGMMIAGSLLLGRALAPIDLMVASWKGFIEARNQFARLKALLNAFPEENERMALPAPTGALSIESLIVTPPGSSIASVKGGAFQLRAGESMGIIGPSAAGEKKPC
;
A
#
# COMPACT_ATOMS: atom_id res chain seq x y z
N MET A 1 -4.14 -27.19 -11.95
CA MET A 1 -3.29 -26.14 -11.38
C MET A 1 -3.64 -24.74 -11.88
N ILE A 2 -3.72 -24.51 -13.20
CA ILE A 2 -3.98 -23.17 -13.78
C ILE A 2 -5.32 -22.56 -13.34
N ILE A 3 -6.39 -23.36 -13.26
CA ILE A 3 -7.71 -22.88 -12.80
C ILE A 3 -7.66 -22.47 -11.31
N LEU A 4 -6.93 -23.21 -10.48
CA LEU A 4 -6.77 -22.90 -9.06
C LEU A 4 -6.01 -21.58 -8.87
N ALA A 5 -4.99 -21.33 -9.70
CA ALA A 5 -4.21 -20.09 -9.77
C ALA A 5 -5.05 -18.86 -10.20
N LEU A 6 -5.96 -19.04 -11.16
CA LEU A 6 -6.86 -17.96 -11.61
C LEU A 6 -7.92 -17.61 -10.56
N VAL A 7 -8.42 -18.61 -9.84
CA VAL A 7 -9.38 -18.41 -8.74
C VAL A 7 -8.71 -17.74 -7.53
N THR A 8 -7.45 -18.08 -7.24
CA THR A 8 -6.63 -17.36 -6.23
C THR A 8 -6.49 -15.89 -6.58
N GLN A 9 -6.14 -15.60 -7.83
CA GLN A 9 -5.88 -14.25 -8.31
C GLN A 9 -7.07 -13.31 -8.09
N LYS A 10 -8.28 -13.75 -8.44
CA LYS A 10 -9.48 -12.91 -8.35
C LYS A 10 -9.96 -12.71 -6.91
N SER A 11 -9.78 -13.70 -6.05
CA SER A 11 -10.30 -13.66 -4.67
C SER A 11 -9.33 -12.98 -3.68
N THR A 12 -8.03 -13.17 -3.84
CA THR A 12 -7.02 -12.70 -2.88
C THR A 12 -6.59 -11.25 -3.09
N SER A 13 -6.58 -10.74 -4.33
CA SER A 13 -6.08 -9.39 -4.65
C SER A 13 -6.90 -8.25 -4.04
N SER A 14 -8.24 -8.36 -4.05
CA SER A 14 -9.13 -7.34 -3.50
C SER A 14 -9.08 -7.28 -1.97
N LYS A 15 -9.15 -8.44 -1.30
CA LYS A 15 -9.12 -8.51 0.18
C LYS A 15 -7.77 -8.11 0.78
N LEU A 16 -6.66 -8.42 0.10
CA LEU A 16 -5.34 -7.91 0.52
C LEU A 16 -5.24 -6.40 0.44
N LEU A 17 -5.90 -5.77 -0.54
CA LEU A 17 -5.85 -4.32 -0.72
C LEU A 17 -6.63 -3.60 0.38
N GLU A 18 -7.78 -4.13 0.77
CA GLU A 18 -8.60 -3.62 1.87
C GLU A 18 -7.89 -3.78 3.22
N ALA A 19 -7.34 -4.97 3.51
CA ALA A 19 -6.58 -5.23 4.73
C ALA A 19 -5.36 -4.30 4.86
N ASN A 20 -4.57 -4.14 3.79
CA ASN A 20 -3.44 -3.20 3.78
C ASN A 20 -3.87 -1.73 3.92
N GLY A 21 -5.08 -1.39 3.49
CA GLY A 21 -5.68 -0.08 3.73
C GLY A 21 -5.90 0.21 5.22
N LEU A 22 -6.51 -0.75 5.92
CA LEU A 22 -6.82 -0.63 7.35
C LEU A 22 -5.54 -0.60 8.21
N THR A 23 -4.56 -1.46 7.93
CA THR A 23 -3.28 -1.48 8.65
C THR A 23 -2.52 -0.15 8.51
N ASN A 24 -2.55 0.46 7.32
CA ASN A 24 -1.95 1.79 7.13
C ASN A 24 -2.68 2.89 7.91
N LYS A 25 -4.02 2.86 7.93
CA LYS A 25 -4.80 3.82 8.74
C LYS A 25 -4.47 3.71 10.23
N ALA A 26 -4.37 2.47 10.75
CA ALA A 26 -3.98 2.23 12.13
C ALA A 26 -2.58 2.78 12.44
N ASN A 27 -1.60 2.51 11.55
CA ASN A 27 -0.24 3.03 11.72
C ASN A 27 -0.16 4.56 11.66
N ILE A 28 -0.89 5.22 10.77
CA ILE A 28 -0.94 6.69 10.69
C ILE A 28 -1.54 7.27 11.98
N SER A 29 -2.63 6.67 12.49
CA SER A 29 -3.26 7.08 13.76
C SER A 29 -2.27 6.95 14.93
N PHE A 30 -1.53 5.84 14.98
CA PHE A 30 -0.53 5.59 16.00
C PHE A 30 0.64 6.59 15.92
N GLN A 31 1.18 6.85 14.73
CA GLN A 31 2.24 7.84 14.54
C GLN A 31 1.79 9.26 14.92
N ASN A 32 0.57 9.64 14.58
CA ASN A 32 -0.02 10.92 15.00
C ASN A 32 -0.19 11.00 16.53
N SER A 33 -0.50 9.88 17.18
CA SER A 33 -0.58 9.79 18.64
C SER A 33 0.81 9.96 19.27
N LEU A 34 1.85 9.35 18.71
CA LEU A 34 3.22 9.49 19.18
C LEU A 34 3.75 10.92 19.03
N ARG A 35 3.42 11.59 17.93
CA ARG A 35 3.85 12.99 17.69
C ARG A 35 3.25 13.97 18.69
N ASN A 36 2.10 13.65 19.28
CA ASN A 36 1.39 14.49 20.25
C ASN A 36 1.35 13.86 21.66
N SER A 37 2.33 13.02 21.98
CA SER A 37 2.38 12.24 23.23
C SER A 37 2.35 13.12 24.48
N GLU A 38 3.04 14.25 24.46
CA GLU A 38 3.07 15.22 25.57
C GLU A 38 1.68 15.81 25.88
N VAL A 39 0.91 16.15 24.83
CA VAL A 39 -0.46 16.66 24.96
C VAL A 39 -1.39 15.56 25.48
N ILE A 40 -1.25 14.34 24.95
CA ILE A 40 -2.05 13.19 25.39
C ILE A 40 -1.79 12.86 26.86
N GLN A 41 -0.53 12.95 27.31
CA GLN A 41 -0.15 12.75 28.70
C GLN A 41 -0.65 13.90 29.59
N GLY A 42 -0.49 15.16 29.15
CA GLY A 42 -0.95 16.34 29.88
C GLY A 42 -2.46 16.40 30.05
N MET A 43 -3.23 15.86 29.11
CA MET A 43 -4.69 15.79 29.18
C MET A 43 -5.23 14.46 29.76
N GLY A 44 -4.36 13.51 30.14
CA GLY A 44 -4.76 12.20 30.65
C GLY A 44 -5.51 11.32 29.63
N MET A 45 -5.39 11.61 28.33
CA MET A 45 -6.16 10.97 27.25
C MET A 45 -5.60 9.61 26.80
N GLY A 46 -4.50 9.14 27.39
CA GLY A 46 -3.78 7.93 26.95
C GLY A 46 -4.66 6.68 26.88
N ALA A 47 -5.55 6.46 27.85
CA ALA A 47 -6.45 5.30 27.85
C ALA A 47 -7.51 5.36 26.72
N ASN A 48 -7.96 6.57 26.35
CA ASN A 48 -8.97 6.74 25.30
C ASN A 48 -8.36 6.55 23.91
N ILE A 49 -7.18 7.15 23.67
CA ILE A 49 -6.42 6.97 22.43
C ILE A 49 -6.00 5.52 22.25
N ARG A 50 -5.59 4.85 23.33
CA ARG A 50 -5.28 3.42 23.30
C ARG A 50 -6.49 2.59 22.86
N ARG A 51 -7.67 2.76 23.47
CA ARG A 51 -8.89 2.02 23.07
C ARG A 51 -9.27 2.26 21.61
N GLN A 52 -9.10 3.50 21.12
CA GLN A 52 -9.36 3.82 19.72
C GLN A 52 -8.39 3.10 18.78
N ASN A 53 -7.10 3.13 19.10
CA ASN A 53 -6.08 2.43 18.32
C ASN A 53 -6.26 0.90 18.40
N ASP A 54 -6.58 0.34 19.57
CA ASP A 54 -6.84 -1.10 19.75
C ASP A 54 -7.97 -1.56 18.82
N ARG A 55 -9.08 -0.81 18.73
CA ARG A 55 -10.17 -1.12 17.77
C ARG A 55 -9.72 -1.10 16.32
N LEU A 56 -8.91 -0.13 15.92
CA LEU A 56 -8.38 -0.03 14.55
C LEU A 56 -7.44 -1.20 14.24
N TYR A 57 -6.63 -1.62 15.22
CA TYR A 57 -5.73 -2.77 15.08
C TYR A 57 -6.49 -4.10 15.08
N ASP A 58 -7.56 -4.25 15.86
CA ASP A 58 -8.41 -5.45 15.84
C ASP A 58 -9.11 -5.62 14.48
N GLU A 59 -9.66 -4.53 13.94
CA GLU A 59 -10.33 -4.54 12.63
C GLU A 59 -9.33 -4.83 11.49
N ALA A 60 -8.18 -4.16 11.50
CA ALA A 60 -7.10 -4.42 10.54
C ALA A 60 -6.55 -5.86 10.67
N GLY A 61 -6.39 -6.34 11.90
CA GLY A 61 -5.89 -7.67 12.19
C GLY A 61 -6.82 -8.77 11.70
N ASN A 62 -8.13 -8.60 11.86
CA ASN A 62 -9.12 -9.57 11.39
C ASN A 62 -9.14 -9.69 9.85
N GLU A 63 -9.17 -8.57 9.14
CA GLU A 63 -9.13 -8.57 7.66
C GLU A 63 -7.80 -9.14 7.13
N GLN A 64 -6.69 -8.83 7.80
CA GLN A 64 -5.39 -9.38 7.45
C GLN A 64 -5.31 -10.89 7.74
N ALA A 65 -5.92 -11.37 8.83
CA ALA A 65 -6.02 -12.79 9.16
C ALA A 65 -6.87 -13.55 8.13
N ILE A 66 -8.00 -12.99 7.69
CA ILE A 66 -8.85 -13.57 6.65
C ILE A 66 -8.07 -13.66 5.33
N ALA A 67 -7.44 -12.57 4.89
CA ALA A 67 -6.64 -12.54 3.68
C ALA A 67 -5.47 -13.55 3.72
N SER A 68 -4.79 -13.64 4.87
CA SER A 68 -3.69 -14.59 5.08
C SER A 68 -4.18 -16.04 5.10
N THR A 69 -5.34 -16.31 5.70
CA THR A 69 -5.93 -17.65 5.75
C THR A 69 -6.32 -18.15 4.37
N ILE A 70 -6.93 -17.30 3.53
CA ILE A 70 -7.30 -17.65 2.16
C ILE A 70 -6.04 -17.97 1.34
N ALA A 71 -5.01 -17.11 1.42
CA ALA A 71 -3.74 -17.35 0.74
C ALA A 71 -3.05 -18.64 1.24
N GLY A 72 -3.03 -18.87 2.56
CA GLY A 72 -2.46 -20.06 3.18
C GLY A 72 -3.19 -21.35 2.79
N ARG A 73 -4.53 -21.33 2.75
CA ARG A 73 -5.35 -22.47 2.29
C ARG A 73 -5.05 -22.84 0.85
N LEU A 74 -4.90 -21.85 -0.02
CA LEU A 74 -4.64 -22.09 -1.44
C LEU A 74 -3.21 -22.62 -1.69
N ALA A 75 -2.24 -22.13 -0.93
CA ALA A 75 -0.88 -22.70 -0.91
C ALA A 75 -0.87 -24.14 -0.39
N ALA A 76 -1.63 -24.44 0.68
CA ALA A 76 -1.75 -25.79 1.22
C ALA A 76 -2.40 -26.76 0.22
N ILE A 77 -3.49 -26.36 -0.44
CA ILE A 77 -4.14 -27.17 -1.48
C ILE A 77 -3.16 -27.49 -2.62
N SER A 78 -2.38 -26.50 -3.06
CA SER A 78 -1.38 -26.68 -4.12
C SER A 78 -0.31 -27.69 -3.72
N LYS A 79 0.21 -27.58 -2.49
CA LYS A 79 1.19 -28.50 -1.93
C LYS A 79 0.63 -29.93 -1.78
N SER A 80 -0.61 -30.07 -1.31
CA SER A 80 -1.26 -31.37 -1.16
C SER A 80 -1.46 -32.06 -2.51
N PHE A 81 -1.92 -31.32 -3.53
CA PHE A 81 -2.09 -31.88 -4.88
C PHE A 81 -0.76 -32.36 -5.47
N ARG A 82 0.34 -31.64 -5.20
CA ARG A 82 1.69 -32.07 -5.60
C ARG A 82 2.08 -33.40 -4.97
N LEU A 83 1.88 -33.52 -3.65
CA LEU A 83 2.14 -34.75 -2.91
C LEU A 83 1.33 -35.92 -3.45
N ILE A 84 0.04 -35.70 -3.74
CA ILE A 84 -0.83 -36.71 -4.35
C ILE A 84 -0.32 -37.09 -5.74
N SER A 85 0.05 -36.10 -6.58
CA SER A 85 0.56 -36.36 -7.93
C SER A 85 1.87 -37.17 -7.91
N GLN A 86 2.77 -36.90 -6.95
CA GLN A 86 4.00 -37.69 -6.78
C GLN A 86 3.71 -39.13 -6.36
N SER A 87 2.83 -39.34 -5.38
CA SER A 87 2.44 -40.70 -4.97
C SER A 87 1.75 -41.47 -6.10
N PHE A 88 0.91 -40.79 -6.88
CA PHE A 88 0.22 -41.38 -8.03
C PHE A 88 1.20 -41.78 -9.13
N LEU A 89 2.21 -40.95 -9.40
CA LEU A 89 3.30 -41.25 -10.33
C LEU A 89 4.12 -42.47 -9.91
N LEU A 90 4.45 -42.57 -8.62
CA LEU A 90 5.13 -43.76 -8.09
C LEU A 90 4.26 -45.01 -8.22
N GLY A 91 2.94 -44.91 -7.99
CA GLY A 91 1.99 -46.00 -8.17
C GLY A 91 1.91 -46.49 -9.63
N ILE A 92 1.75 -45.56 -10.58
CA ILE A 92 1.74 -45.87 -12.01
C ILE A 92 3.09 -46.44 -12.46
N GLY A 93 4.19 -45.83 -12.01
CA GLY A 93 5.54 -46.29 -12.31
C GLY A 93 5.81 -47.71 -11.83
N ALA A 94 5.36 -48.06 -10.63
CA ALA A 94 5.48 -49.40 -10.07
C ALA A 94 4.66 -50.42 -10.89
N TYR A 95 3.45 -50.06 -11.30
CA TYR A 95 2.60 -50.92 -12.14
C TYR A 95 3.25 -51.21 -13.51
N LEU A 96 3.82 -50.20 -14.16
CA LEU A 96 4.52 -50.35 -15.44
C LEU A 96 5.85 -51.11 -15.34
N ALA A 97 6.57 -50.97 -14.22
CA ALA A 97 7.81 -51.70 -13.95
C ALA A 97 7.54 -53.21 -13.76
N VAL A 98 6.43 -53.57 -13.10
CA VAL A 98 6.00 -54.98 -12.96
C VAL A 98 5.69 -55.59 -14.33
N ASN A 99 5.11 -54.82 -15.26
CA ASN A 99 4.87 -55.25 -16.64
C ASN A 99 6.13 -55.24 -17.53
N GLN A 100 7.32 -55.02 -16.95
CA GLN A 100 8.63 -54.97 -17.65
C GLN A 100 8.72 -53.95 -18.81
N GLN A 101 7.79 -53.00 -18.89
CA GLN A 101 7.81 -51.96 -19.94
C GLN A 101 8.85 -50.87 -19.65
N ILE A 102 9.26 -50.71 -18.39
CA ILE A 102 10.19 -49.67 -17.94
C ILE A 102 11.14 -50.24 -16.90
N SER A 103 12.42 -49.84 -16.93
CA SER A 103 13.40 -50.19 -15.91
C SER A 103 13.06 -49.51 -14.56
N PRO A 104 13.32 -50.15 -13.41
CA PRO A 104 13.16 -49.53 -12.09
C PRO A 104 13.94 -48.21 -11.94
N GLY A 105 15.09 -48.07 -12.62
CA GLY A 105 15.88 -46.84 -12.64
C GLY A 105 15.21 -45.71 -13.40
N MET A 106 14.53 -46.02 -14.51
CA MET A 106 13.74 -45.06 -15.29
C MET A 106 12.49 -44.60 -14.54
N MET A 107 11.90 -45.45 -13.69
CA MET A 107 10.80 -45.07 -12.80
C MET A 107 11.20 -43.96 -11.81
N ILE A 108 12.34 -44.13 -11.13
CA ILE A 108 12.85 -43.11 -10.19
C ILE A 108 13.29 -41.85 -10.95
N ALA A 109 13.97 -41.97 -12.09
CA ALA A 109 14.37 -40.82 -12.90
C ALA A 109 13.18 -40.00 -13.41
N GLY A 110 12.12 -40.67 -13.88
CA GLY A 110 10.91 -40.02 -14.37
C GLY A 110 10.16 -39.25 -13.27
N SER A 111 9.99 -39.86 -12.09
CA SER A 111 9.35 -39.18 -10.94
C SER A 111 10.16 -37.98 -10.44
N LEU A 112 11.50 -38.07 -10.46
CA LEU A 112 12.38 -36.96 -10.09
C LEU A 112 12.32 -35.79 -11.10
N LEU A 113 12.36 -36.09 -12.40
CA LEU A 113 12.24 -35.10 -13.47
C LEU A 113 10.90 -34.36 -13.41
N LEU A 114 9.80 -35.08 -13.20
CA LEU A 114 8.48 -34.47 -13.00
C LEU A 114 8.43 -33.59 -11.76
N GLY A 115 8.99 -34.05 -10.63
CA GLY A 115 9.09 -33.24 -9.41
C GLY A 115 9.83 -31.93 -9.64
N ARG A 116 10.88 -31.93 -10.47
CA ARG A 116 11.62 -30.73 -10.86
C ARG A 116 10.89 -29.86 -11.86
N ALA A 117 10.11 -30.44 -12.78
CA ALA A 117 9.28 -29.70 -13.73
C ALA A 117 8.14 -28.93 -13.03
N LEU A 118 7.60 -29.46 -11.92
CA LEU A 118 6.56 -28.83 -11.12
C LEU A 118 7.09 -27.79 -10.10
N ALA A 119 8.36 -27.91 -9.68
CA ALA A 119 9.00 -26.99 -8.74
C ALA A 119 8.87 -25.49 -9.09
N PRO A 120 9.06 -25.02 -10.35
CA PRO A 120 8.87 -23.61 -10.67
C PRO A 120 7.43 -23.14 -10.50
N ILE A 121 6.44 -24.00 -10.78
CA ILE A 121 5.02 -23.66 -10.58
C ILE A 121 4.73 -23.45 -9.09
N ASP A 122 5.27 -24.32 -8.23
CA ASP A 122 5.12 -24.16 -6.78
C ASP A 122 5.77 -22.88 -6.27
N LEU A 123 6.95 -22.54 -6.80
CA LEU A 123 7.64 -21.30 -6.46
C LEU A 123 6.81 -20.07 -6.85
N MET A 124 6.15 -20.10 -8.01
CA MET A 124 5.23 -19.03 -8.43
C MET A 124 4.04 -18.91 -7.49
N VAL A 125 3.41 -20.02 -7.08
CA VAL A 125 2.29 -19.99 -6.13
C VAL A 125 2.73 -19.49 -4.76
N ALA A 126 3.91 -19.91 -4.28
CA ALA A 126 4.45 -19.48 -2.99
C ALA A 126 4.79 -17.98 -2.96
N SER A 127 5.38 -17.46 -4.03
CA SER A 127 5.76 -16.04 -4.17
C SER A 127 4.59 -15.13 -4.57
N TRP A 128 3.44 -15.70 -4.91
CA TRP A 128 2.28 -14.96 -5.43
C TRP A 128 1.78 -13.86 -4.49
N LYS A 129 1.76 -14.12 -3.17
CA LYS A 129 1.35 -13.14 -2.17
C LYS A 129 2.27 -11.91 -2.19
N GLY A 130 3.59 -12.13 -2.20
CA GLY A 130 4.58 -11.06 -2.26
C GLY A 130 4.49 -10.25 -3.56
N PHE A 131 4.19 -10.92 -4.69
CA PHE A 131 3.98 -10.23 -5.96
C PHE A 131 2.74 -9.32 -5.95
N ILE A 132 1.61 -9.79 -5.41
CA ILE A 132 0.39 -8.96 -5.26
C ILE A 132 0.67 -7.76 -4.36
N GLU A 133 1.39 -7.96 -3.25
CA GLU A 133 1.74 -6.90 -2.33
C GLU A 133 2.62 -5.83 -2.99
N ALA A 134 3.67 -6.23 -3.70
CA ALA A 134 4.53 -5.33 -4.46
C ALA A 134 3.74 -4.53 -5.52
N ARG A 135 2.85 -5.20 -6.27
CA ARG A 135 1.99 -4.54 -7.25
C ARG A 135 1.07 -3.49 -6.62
N ASN A 136 0.52 -3.78 -5.44
CA ASN A 136 -0.36 -2.85 -4.72
C ASN A 136 0.40 -1.61 -4.23
N GLN A 137 1.62 -1.79 -3.70
CA GLN A 137 2.48 -0.68 -3.30
C GLN A 137 2.89 0.18 -4.51
N PHE A 138 3.23 -0.46 -5.63
CA PHE A 138 3.55 0.24 -6.87
C PHE A 138 2.38 1.08 -7.40
N ALA A 139 1.16 0.55 -7.37
CA ALA A 139 -0.04 1.28 -7.79
C ALA A 139 -0.27 2.53 -6.93
N ARG A 140 -0.06 2.44 -5.61
CA ARG A 140 -0.14 3.60 -4.69
C ARG A 140 0.92 4.64 -4.99
N LEU A 141 2.16 4.21 -5.22
CA LEU A 141 3.25 5.13 -5.58
C LEU A 141 2.94 5.86 -6.87
N LYS A 142 2.47 5.14 -7.90
CA LYS A 142 2.05 5.75 -9.18
C LYS A 142 0.93 6.77 -9.00
N ALA A 143 -0.04 6.48 -8.14
CA ALA A 143 -1.12 7.43 -7.83
C ALA A 143 -0.59 8.71 -7.16
N LEU A 144 0.41 8.59 -6.26
CA LEU A 144 1.06 9.74 -5.64
C LEU A 144 1.87 10.56 -6.64
N LEU A 145 2.67 9.93 -7.49
CA LEU A 145 3.43 10.64 -8.54
C LEU A 145 2.49 11.37 -9.51
N ASN A 146 1.35 10.78 -9.84
CA ASN A 146 0.36 11.44 -10.70
C ASN A 146 -0.34 12.62 -10.00
N ALA A 147 -0.43 12.62 -8.67
CA ALA A 147 -1.03 13.71 -7.91
C ALA A 147 -0.10 14.93 -7.78
N PHE A 148 1.21 14.73 -7.89
CA PHE A 148 2.24 15.77 -7.85
C PHE A 148 3.08 15.69 -9.14
N PRO A 149 2.57 16.21 -10.27
CA PRO A 149 3.35 16.25 -11.51
C PRO A 149 4.64 17.07 -11.31
N GLU A 150 5.69 16.74 -12.06
CA GLU A 150 6.92 17.52 -12.07
C GLU A 150 6.60 18.99 -12.36
N GLU A 151 7.16 19.86 -11.53
CA GLU A 151 7.01 21.29 -11.64
C GLU A 151 7.57 21.73 -13.00
N ASN A 152 6.69 22.24 -13.87
CA ASN A 152 7.03 22.68 -15.21
C ASN A 152 8.20 23.67 -15.13
N GLU A 153 9.20 23.55 -16.03
CA GLU A 153 10.39 24.41 -16.04
C GLU A 153 9.97 25.88 -15.95
N ARG A 154 10.16 26.47 -14.76
CA ARG A 154 9.83 27.87 -14.53
C ARG A 154 10.86 28.69 -15.29
N MET A 155 10.39 29.46 -16.27
CA MET A 155 11.22 30.44 -16.98
C MET A 155 11.94 31.33 -15.95
N ALA A 156 13.24 31.56 -16.13
CA ALA A 156 14.00 32.43 -15.23
C ALA A 156 13.45 33.86 -15.32
N LEU A 157 12.72 34.31 -14.29
CA LEU A 157 12.27 35.69 -14.21
C LEU A 157 13.49 36.63 -14.03
N PRO A 158 13.46 37.84 -14.62
CA PRO A 158 14.46 38.86 -14.35
C PRO A 158 14.50 39.18 -12.84
N ALA A 159 15.67 39.64 -12.37
CA ALA A 159 15.89 39.92 -10.95
C ALA A 159 14.79 40.85 -10.40
N PRO A 160 14.12 40.50 -9.30
CA PRO A 160 13.00 41.26 -8.78
C PRO A 160 13.47 42.67 -8.35
N THR A 161 12.82 43.70 -8.89
CA THR A 161 13.10 45.12 -8.62
C THR A 161 12.56 45.61 -7.27
N GLY A 162 12.09 44.69 -6.40
CA GLY A 162 11.66 44.96 -5.03
C GLY A 162 10.29 45.64 -4.88
N ALA A 163 9.62 46.01 -5.98
CA ALA A 163 8.25 46.51 -5.94
C ALA A 163 7.25 45.33 -6.07
N LEU A 164 6.38 45.17 -5.07
CA LEU A 164 5.34 44.15 -5.04
C LEU A 164 3.97 44.84 -5.08
N SER A 165 3.22 44.65 -6.17
CA SER A 165 1.82 45.08 -6.26
C SER A 165 0.94 43.84 -6.32
N ILE A 166 0.08 43.68 -5.32
CA ILE A 166 -0.90 42.60 -5.28
C ILE A 166 -2.28 43.23 -5.42
N GLU A 167 -3.00 42.82 -6.47
CA GLU A 167 -4.37 43.26 -6.75
C GLU A 167 -5.32 42.07 -6.63
N SER A 168 -6.44 42.28 -5.93
CA SER A 168 -7.52 41.29 -5.80
C SER A 168 -7.08 39.90 -5.31
N LEU A 169 -6.23 39.83 -4.27
CA LEU A 169 -5.77 38.56 -3.74
C LEU A 169 -6.94 37.73 -3.17
N ILE A 170 -7.09 36.51 -3.68
CA ILE A 170 -8.01 35.51 -3.16
C ILE A 170 -7.21 34.29 -2.73
N VAL A 171 -7.15 34.03 -1.43
CA VAL A 171 -6.47 32.85 -0.89
C VAL A 171 -7.49 31.86 -0.37
N THR A 172 -7.53 30.69 -1.01
CA THR A 172 -8.38 29.57 -0.60
C THR A 172 -7.52 28.44 -0.05
N PRO A 173 -7.75 27.99 1.21
CA PRO A 173 -7.08 26.81 1.74
C PRO A 173 -7.29 25.58 0.83
N PRO A 174 -6.27 24.73 0.62
CA PRO A 174 -6.47 23.46 -0.06
C PRO A 174 -7.48 22.61 0.73
N GLY A 175 -8.60 22.25 0.08
CA GLY A 175 -9.68 21.46 0.69
C GLY A 175 -10.85 22.25 1.28
N SER A 176 -10.88 23.59 1.20
CA SER A 176 -12.08 24.38 1.53
C SER A 176 -12.63 25.12 0.30
N SER A 177 -13.94 25.34 0.26
CA SER A 177 -14.61 26.19 -0.74
C SER A 177 -14.69 27.66 -0.30
N ILE A 178 -14.33 27.94 0.95
CA ILE A 178 -14.41 29.28 1.55
C ILE A 178 -13.04 29.91 1.48
N ALA A 179 -12.91 30.97 0.66
CA ALA A 179 -11.71 31.78 0.60
C ALA A 179 -11.47 32.48 1.95
N SER A 180 -10.27 32.33 2.50
CA SER A 180 -9.85 32.93 3.78
C SER A 180 -9.51 34.41 3.63
N VAL A 181 -9.03 34.83 2.46
CA VAL A 181 -8.78 36.24 2.11
C VAL A 181 -9.49 36.51 0.79
N LYS A 182 -10.30 37.58 0.73
CA LYS A 182 -11.00 38.00 -0.49
C LYS A 182 -10.73 39.48 -0.75
N GLY A 183 -10.11 39.79 -1.89
CA GLY A 183 -10.00 41.16 -2.38
C GLY A 183 -8.94 42.02 -1.65
N GLY A 184 -7.89 41.40 -1.12
CA GLY A 184 -6.77 42.16 -0.56
C GLY A 184 -5.99 42.87 -1.68
N ALA A 185 -5.87 44.19 -1.59
CA ALA A 185 -5.05 44.98 -2.49
C ALA A 185 -4.01 45.77 -1.67
N PHE A 186 -2.73 45.56 -1.94
CA PHE A 186 -1.66 46.32 -1.29
C PHE A 186 -0.46 46.47 -2.23
N GLN A 187 0.21 47.60 -2.08
CA GLN A 187 1.45 47.91 -2.80
C GLN A 187 2.57 48.08 -1.78
N LEU A 188 3.69 47.44 -2.05
CA LEU A 188 4.92 47.51 -1.28
C LEU A 188 6.02 48.05 -2.19
N ARG A 189 6.66 49.15 -1.80
CA ARG A 189 7.81 49.68 -2.55
C ARG A 189 9.10 48.99 -2.09
N ALA A 190 10.12 49.05 -2.94
CA ALA A 190 11.43 48.48 -2.63
C ALA A 190 12.01 49.11 -1.34
N GLY A 191 12.25 48.27 -0.32
CA GLY A 191 12.79 48.69 0.98
C GLY A 191 11.75 48.96 2.08
N GLU A 192 10.45 48.80 1.81
CA GLU A 192 9.40 48.93 2.83
C GLU A 192 9.10 47.60 3.53
N SER A 193 8.73 47.62 4.81
CA SER A 193 8.27 46.46 5.58
C SER A 193 6.81 46.64 5.99
N MET A 194 5.94 45.68 5.66
CA MET A 194 4.52 45.69 6.06
C MET A 194 4.25 44.55 7.04
N GLY A 195 3.70 44.89 8.19
CA GLY A 195 3.17 43.92 9.15
C GLY A 195 1.67 43.72 8.92
N ILE A 196 1.25 42.48 8.71
CA ILE A 196 -0.17 42.12 8.62
C ILE A 196 -0.61 41.75 10.04
N ILE A 197 -1.53 42.52 10.62
CA ILE A 197 -2.07 42.28 11.97
C ILE A 197 -3.55 41.96 11.81
N GLY A 198 -3.98 40.80 12.32
CA GLY A 198 -5.38 40.40 12.29
C GLY A 198 -5.74 39.44 13.43
N PRO A 199 -7.03 39.26 13.73
CA PRO A 199 -7.47 38.24 14.69
C PRO A 199 -7.04 36.84 14.20
N SER A 200 -6.80 35.88 15.11
CA SER A 200 -6.19 34.55 14.89
C SER A 200 -6.84 33.64 13.81
N ALA A 201 -7.81 34.12 13.05
CA ALA A 201 -8.47 33.43 11.93
C ALA A 201 -8.42 34.19 10.59
N ALA A 202 -7.81 35.38 10.53
CA ALA A 202 -7.84 36.27 9.35
C ALA A 202 -6.82 35.93 8.23
N GLY A 203 -6.17 34.76 8.30
CA GLY A 203 -5.25 34.31 7.23
C GLY A 203 -3.83 34.86 7.30
N GLU A 204 -3.43 35.46 8.43
CA GLU A 204 -2.10 36.07 8.66
C GLU A 204 -0.90 35.17 8.30
N LYS A 205 -1.05 33.84 8.44
CA LYS A 205 0.02 32.87 8.12
C LYS A 205 0.08 32.40 6.67
N LYS A 206 -0.78 32.91 5.78
CA LYS A 206 -0.91 32.46 4.38
C LYS A 206 -0.40 33.38 3.26
N PRO A 207 0.07 34.63 3.48
CA PRO A 207 0.52 35.49 2.38
C PRO A 207 2.04 35.37 2.05
N CYS A 208 2.70 34.25 2.38
CA CYS A 208 4.10 34.00 2.00
C CYS A 208 4.20 32.98 0.86
#